data_AF-A0A7Z0KX78-F1
#
_entry.id   AF-A0A7Z0KX78-F1
#
_cell.length_a   1.000
_cell.length_b   1.000
_cell.length_c   1.000
_cell.angle_alpha   90.00
_cell.angle_beta   90.00
_cell.angle_gamma   90.00
#
_symmetry.space_group_name_H-M   'P 1'
#
loop_
_entity.id
_entity.type
_entity.pdbx_description
1 polymer ?
#
loop_
_entity_poly.entity_id
_entity_poly.type
_entity_poly.pdbx_seq_one_letter_code
_entity_poly.pdbx_strand_id
1 'polypeptide(L)'
;MTQIAELERRIAAALDRVARSAKALSVPPPAPAPAAAPEPADASAELEALRAALAAEKATNAQLSERVNSVRQRQESSVTQMERRMARLTEQLDLQSLEMLRLKKANAKLMEANAALREAQVTGTPESAVLNRSLSAELEALQAERRAEMAEMEEILAEIRPLLNEEPRHV
;
A
#
# COMPACT_ATOMS: atom_id res chain seq x y z
N MET A 1 1.00 -79.06 31.92
CA MET A 1 2.37 -79.28 32.44
C MET A 1 3.45 -78.66 31.54
N THR A 2 3.43 -78.84 30.20
CA THR A 2 4.45 -78.29 29.27
C THR A 2 4.40 -76.77 29.06
N GLN A 3 3.22 -76.15 29.03
CA GLN A 3 3.08 -74.70 28.85
C GLN A 3 3.64 -73.88 30.03
N ILE A 4 3.61 -74.45 31.24
CA ILE A 4 4.14 -73.79 32.45
C ILE A 4 5.67 -73.75 32.39
N ALA A 5 6.33 -74.87 32.02
CA ALA A 5 7.78 -74.93 31.86
C ALA A 5 8.30 -73.97 30.75
N GLU A 6 7.53 -73.77 29.69
CA GLU A 6 7.89 -72.84 28.62
C GLU A 6 7.76 -71.37 29.06
N LEU A 7 6.72 -71.05 29.83
CA LEU A 7 6.56 -69.73 30.46
C LEU A 7 7.68 -69.45 31.47
N GLU A 8 8.04 -70.43 32.31
CA GLU A 8 9.15 -70.31 33.27
C GLU A 8 10.49 -70.05 32.55
N ARG A 9 10.76 -70.76 31.45
CA ARG A 9 11.98 -70.55 30.65
C ARG A 9 12.02 -69.16 30.01
N ARG A 10 10.88 -68.64 29.53
CA ARG A 10 10.79 -67.27 28.98
C ARG A 10 10.94 -66.20 30.06
N ILE A 11 10.36 -66.42 31.24
CA ILE A 11 10.48 -65.50 32.38
C ILE A 11 11.93 -65.45 32.86
N ALA A 12 12.60 -66.59 33.01
CA ALA A 12 14.02 -66.64 33.40
C ALA A 12 14.90 -65.88 32.40
N ALA A 13 14.70 -66.09 31.10
CA ALA A 13 15.44 -65.38 30.06
C ALA A 13 15.18 -63.86 30.06
N ALA A 14 13.95 -63.43 30.37
CA ALA A 14 13.59 -62.02 30.50
C ALA A 14 14.27 -61.38 31.72
N LEU A 15 14.27 -62.08 32.87
CA LEU A 15 14.92 -61.61 34.10
C LEU A 15 16.44 -61.51 33.93
N ASP A 16 17.09 -62.46 33.25
CA ASP A 16 18.52 -62.39 32.93
C ASP A 16 18.86 -61.22 31.99
N ARG A 17 17.94 -60.85 31.10
CA ARG A 17 18.11 -59.68 30.23
C ARG A 17 18.01 -58.38 31.03
N VAL A 18 17.05 -58.29 31.94
CA VAL A 18 16.85 -57.14 32.83
C VAL A 18 18.03 -57.00 33.80
N ALA A 19 18.53 -58.11 34.36
CA ALA A 19 19.71 -58.10 35.23
C ALA A 19 20.95 -57.58 34.47
N ARG A 20 21.14 -57.97 33.21
CA ARG A 20 22.22 -57.46 32.36
C ARG A 20 22.06 -55.98 32.02
N SER A 21 20.85 -55.51 31.71
CA SER A 21 20.62 -54.08 31.43
C SER A 21 20.75 -53.23 32.68
N ALA A 22 20.28 -53.71 33.84
CA ALA A 22 20.46 -53.04 35.11
C ALA A 22 21.95 -52.95 35.49
N LYS A 23 22.72 -54.01 35.23
CA LYS A 23 24.18 -53.98 35.42
C LYS A 23 24.87 -53.01 34.47
N ALA A 24 24.43 -52.91 33.21
CA ALA A 24 24.96 -51.95 32.24
C ALA A 24 24.67 -50.49 32.64
N LEU A 25 23.49 -50.23 33.22
CA LEU A 25 23.12 -48.90 33.76
C LEU A 25 23.82 -48.58 35.09
N SER A 26 24.18 -49.61 35.86
CA SER A 26 24.89 -49.50 37.14
C SER A 26 26.39 -49.31 36.98
N VAL A 27 26.96 -49.60 35.82
CA VAL A 27 28.36 -49.26 35.51
C VAL A 27 28.40 -47.77 35.19
N PRO A 28 29.03 -46.92 36.04
CA PRO A 28 29.24 -45.53 35.70
C PRO A 28 30.03 -45.48 34.39
N PRO A 29 29.71 -44.57 33.45
CA PRO A 29 30.55 -44.38 32.28
C PRO A 29 31.99 -44.16 32.75
N PRO A 30 33.00 -44.74 32.06
CA PRO A 30 34.39 -44.46 32.40
C PRO A 30 34.56 -42.95 32.46
N ALA A 31 35.10 -42.45 33.57
CA ALA A 31 35.43 -41.04 33.69
C ALA A 31 36.22 -40.64 32.44
N PRO A 32 35.85 -39.54 31.74
CA PRO A 32 36.66 -39.09 30.63
C PRO A 32 38.08 -38.94 31.19
N ALA A 33 39.06 -39.56 30.52
CA ALA A 33 40.46 -39.20 30.70
C ALA A 33 40.53 -37.67 30.67
N PRO A 34 41.35 -37.01 31.50
CA PRO A 34 41.40 -35.56 31.51
C PRO A 34 41.61 -35.11 30.07
N ALA A 35 40.56 -34.53 29.47
CA ALA A 35 40.70 -33.85 28.22
C ALA A 35 41.78 -32.82 28.49
N ALA A 36 42.89 -32.89 27.76
CA ALA A 36 43.85 -31.81 27.75
C ALA A 36 43.02 -30.54 27.62
N ALA A 37 43.12 -29.65 28.62
CA ALA A 37 42.45 -28.37 28.54
C ALA A 37 42.82 -27.79 27.17
N PRO A 38 41.86 -27.33 26.35
CA PRO A 38 42.20 -26.72 25.08
C PRO A 38 43.25 -25.66 25.38
N GLU A 39 44.39 -25.74 24.69
CA GLU A 39 45.48 -24.81 24.94
C GLU A 39 44.91 -23.38 24.86
N PRO A 40 45.30 -22.46 25.74
CA PRO A 40 44.71 -21.12 25.82
C PRO A 40 44.80 -20.33 24.49
N ALA A 41 45.66 -20.77 23.56
CA ALA A 41 45.76 -20.27 22.21
C ALA A 41 44.52 -20.58 21.33
N ASP A 42 43.94 -21.77 21.41
CA ASP A 42 42.81 -22.19 20.58
C ASP A 42 41.51 -21.46 20.98
N ALA A 43 41.25 -21.35 22.28
CA ALA A 43 40.11 -20.59 22.80
C ALA A 43 40.22 -19.08 22.49
N SER A 44 41.44 -18.53 22.48
CA SER A 44 41.65 -17.13 22.09
C SER A 44 41.40 -16.90 20.59
N ALA A 45 41.81 -17.84 19.74
CA ALA A 45 41.60 -17.75 18.30
C ALA A 45 40.10 -17.85 17.94
N GLU A 46 39.35 -18.73 18.60
CA GLU A 46 37.90 -18.86 18.45
C GLU A 46 37.16 -17.59 18.89
N LEU A 47 37.56 -16.98 20.00
CA LEU A 47 36.97 -15.73 20.48
C LEU A 47 37.20 -14.56 19.50
N GLU A 48 38.38 -14.46 18.90
CA GLU A 48 38.67 -13.45 17.88
C GLU A 48 37.87 -13.71 16.58
N ALA A 49 37.72 -14.97 16.17
CA ALA A 49 36.89 -15.33 15.03
C ALA A 49 35.40 -14.99 15.26
N LEU A 50 34.87 -15.26 16.44
CA LEU A 50 33.50 -14.90 16.83
C LEU A 50 33.30 -13.38 16.91
N ARG A 51 34.29 -12.63 17.40
CA ARG A 51 34.27 -11.15 17.42
C ARG A 51 34.27 -10.59 16.00
N ALA A 52 35.08 -11.14 15.11
CA ALA A 52 35.12 -10.74 13.71
C ALA A 52 33.78 -11.03 13.00
N ALA A 53 33.18 -12.20 13.22
CA ALA A 53 31.87 -12.55 12.69
C ALA A 53 30.77 -11.61 13.22
N LEU A 54 30.77 -11.31 14.52
CA LEU A 54 29.82 -10.39 15.13
C LEU A 54 29.99 -8.95 14.63
N ALA A 55 31.22 -8.51 14.36
CA ALA A 55 31.49 -7.22 13.74
C ALA A 55 30.97 -7.17 12.29
N ALA A 56 31.17 -8.24 11.52
CA ALA A 56 30.64 -8.37 10.17
C ALA A 56 29.10 -8.34 10.14
N GLU A 57 28.44 -9.10 11.02
CA GLU A 57 26.97 -9.10 11.13
C GLU A 57 26.41 -7.75 11.60
N LYS A 58 27.11 -7.04 12.47
CA LYS A 58 26.70 -5.67 12.84
C LYS A 58 26.82 -4.71 11.66
N ALA A 59 27.86 -4.84 10.84
CA ALA A 59 28.03 -4.02 9.65
C ALA A 59 26.95 -4.30 8.60
N THR A 60 26.61 -5.57 8.35
CA THR A 60 25.51 -5.93 7.43
C THR A 60 24.16 -5.43 7.96
N ASN A 61 23.90 -5.56 9.26
CA ASN A 61 22.67 -5.07 9.87
C ASN A 61 22.54 -3.54 9.76
N ALA A 62 23.63 -2.79 9.98
CA ALA A 62 23.64 -1.35 9.80
C ALA A 62 23.31 -0.95 8.35
N GLN A 63 23.93 -1.61 7.36
CA GLN A 63 23.64 -1.39 5.94
C GLN A 63 22.19 -1.71 5.58
N LEU A 64 21.65 -2.83 6.08
CA LEU A 64 20.26 -3.21 5.85
C LEU A 64 19.29 -2.21 6.49
N SER A 65 19.58 -1.74 7.70
CA SER A 65 18.78 -0.74 8.41
C SER A 65 18.75 0.60 7.65
N GLU A 66 19.89 1.06 7.16
CA GLU A 66 19.97 2.24 6.28
C GLU A 66 19.16 2.05 4.99
N ARG A 67 19.25 0.87 4.38
CA ARG A 67 18.49 0.54 3.17
C ARG A 67 17.00 0.56 3.44
N VAL A 68 16.54 -0.06 4.53
CA VAL A 68 15.14 -0.07 4.95
C VAL A 68 14.64 1.35 5.21
N ASN A 69 15.42 2.18 5.92
CA ASN A 69 15.07 3.57 6.18
C ASN A 69 14.95 4.37 4.87
N SER A 70 15.88 4.18 3.93
CA SER A 70 15.83 4.84 2.62
C SER A 70 14.61 4.43 1.80
N VAL A 71 14.24 3.14 1.82
CA VAL A 71 13.05 2.61 1.14
C VAL A 71 11.79 3.15 1.79
N ARG A 72 11.73 3.17 3.12
CA ARG A 72 10.61 3.72 3.89
C ARG A 72 10.41 5.20 3.59
N GLN A 73 11.48 5.99 3.58
CA GLN A 73 11.41 7.42 3.26
C GLN A 73 10.89 7.64 1.82
N ARG A 74 11.35 6.84 0.85
CA ARG A 74 10.84 6.88 -0.52
C ARG A 74 9.36 6.51 -0.59
N GLN A 75 8.94 5.46 0.11
CA GLN A 75 7.54 5.03 0.16
C GLN A 75 6.65 6.11 0.80
N GLU A 76 7.04 6.67 1.94
CA GLU A 76 6.33 7.77 2.59
C GLU A 76 6.23 8.99 1.66
N SER A 77 7.30 9.33 0.95
CA SER A 77 7.26 10.42 -0.05
C SER A 77 6.32 10.14 -1.23
N SER A 78 6.29 8.89 -1.72
CA SER A 78 5.39 8.49 -2.81
C SER A 78 3.93 8.46 -2.36
N VAL A 79 3.66 7.94 -1.16
CA VAL A 79 2.31 7.90 -0.58
C VAL A 79 1.78 9.31 -0.38
N THR A 80 2.56 10.20 0.24
CA THR A 80 2.15 11.61 0.43
C THR A 80 1.94 12.34 -0.90
N GLN A 81 2.74 12.04 -1.94
CA GLN A 81 2.50 12.59 -3.28
C GLN A 81 1.20 12.05 -3.89
N MET A 82 0.91 10.76 -3.77
CA MET A 82 -0.30 10.13 -4.27
C MET A 82 -1.55 10.64 -3.55
N GLU A 83 -1.50 10.79 -2.22
CA GLU A 83 -2.56 11.39 -1.41
C GLU A 83 -2.87 12.82 -1.86
N ARG A 84 -1.84 13.64 -2.10
CA ARG A 84 -2.03 15.01 -2.63
C ARG A 84 -2.65 15.00 -4.02
N ARG A 85 -2.27 14.06 -4.90
CA ARG A 85 -2.87 13.92 -6.24
C ARG A 85 -4.32 13.48 -6.15
N MET A 86 -4.64 12.51 -5.28
CA MET A 86 -6.01 12.07 -5.04
C MET A 86 -6.88 13.21 -4.53
N ALA A 87 -6.42 13.98 -3.54
CA ALA A 87 -7.14 15.13 -3.02
C ALA A 87 -7.47 16.17 -4.11
N ARG A 88 -6.49 16.48 -4.99
CA ARG A 88 -6.70 17.39 -6.12
C ARG A 88 -7.72 16.86 -7.13
N LEU A 89 -7.62 15.58 -7.50
CA LEU A 89 -8.54 14.96 -8.45
C LEU A 89 -9.97 14.89 -7.89
N THR A 90 -10.13 14.65 -6.59
CA THR A 90 -11.43 14.70 -5.94
C THR A 90 -12.03 16.11 -5.98
N GLU A 91 -11.23 17.14 -5.69
CA GLU A 91 -11.66 18.53 -5.77
C GLU A 91 -12.07 18.93 -7.21
N GLN A 92 -11.29 18.54 -8.22
CA GLN A 92 -11.64 18.74 -9.63
C GLN A 92 -12.95 18.05 -10.01
N LEU A 93 -13.16 16.81 -9.56
CA LEU A 93 -14.39 16.06 -9.82
C LEU A 93 -15.61 16.73 -9.18
N ASP A 94 -15.47 17.25 -7.97
CA ASP A 94 -16.54 17.99 -7.29
C ASP A 94 -16.90 19.28 -8.04
N LEU A 95 -15.89 20.04 -8.49
CA LEU A 95 -16.09 21.24 -9.30
C LEU A 95 -16.82 20.94 -10.62
N GLN A 96 -16.34 19.95 -11.37
CA GLN A 96 -16.95 19.51 -12.63
C GLN A 96 -18.38 18.99 -12.43
N SER A 97 -18.66 18.30 -11.31
CA SER A 97 -20.02 17.86 -10.96
C SER A 97 -20.97 19.05 -10.77
N LEU A 98 -20.47 20.11 -10.14
CA LEU A 98 -21.22 21.34 -9.89
C LEU A 98 -21.49 22.10 -11.18
N GLU A 99 -20.52 22.15 -12.09
CA GLU A 99 -20.67 22.73 -13.43
C GLU A 99 -21.65 21.93 -14.29
N MET A 100 -21.57 20.60 -14.29
CA MET A 100 -22.51 19.74 -14.99
C MET A 100 -23.95 19.99 -14.51
N LEU A 101 -24.17 20.16 -13.20
CA LEU A 101 -25.48 20.49 -12.64
C LEU A 101 -25.97 21.87 -13.10
N ARG A 102 -25.08 22.88 -13.16
CA ARG A 102 -25.41 24.22 -13.67
C ARG A 102 -25.80 24.17 -15.14
N LEU A 103 -25.04 23.45 -15.97
CA LEU A 103 -25.34 23.25 -17.39
C LEU A 103 -26.66 22.52 -17.60
N LYS A 104 -26.92 21.44 -16.85
CA LYS A 104 -28.21 20.73 -16.89
C LYS A 104 -29.38 21.66 -16.55
N LYS A 105 -29.24 22.51 -15.53
CA LYS A 105 -30.27 23.47 -15.15
C LYS A 105 -30.49 24.54 -16.24
N ALA A 106 -29.42 25.07 -16.82
CA ALA A 106 -29.52 26.03 -17.92
C ALA A 106 -30.19 25.41 -19.15
N ASN A 107 -29.82 24.17 -19.50
CA ASN A 107 -30.43 23.45 -20.62
C ASN A 107 -31.93 23.17 -20.38
N ALA A 108 -32.32 22.77 -19.17
CA ALA A 108 -33.72 22.61 -18.81
C ALA A 108 -34.53 23.92 -18.98
N LYS A 109 -33.98 25.06 -18.53
CA LYS A 109 -34.59 26.37 -18.75
C LYS A 109 -34.72 26.73 -20.23
N LEU A 110 -33.69 26.44 -21.03
CA LEU A 110 -33.73 26.65 -22.48
C LEU A 110 -34.80 25.79 -23.16
N MET A 111 -34.94 24.52 -22.77
CA MET A 111 -35.98 23.64 -23.29
C MET A 111 -37.37 24.17 -22.94
N GLU A 112 -37.59 24.62 -21.71
CA GLU A 112 -38.84 25.23 -21.26
C GLU A 112 -39.15 26.51 -22.04
N ALA A 113 -38.17 27.40 -22.20
CA ALA A 113 -38.32 28.63 -22.98
C ALA A 113 -38.62 28.36 -24.46
N ASN A 114 -37.96 27.37 -25.07
CA ASN A 114 -38.24 26.95 -26.44
C ASN A 114 -39.65 26.36 -26.59
N ALA A 115 -40.12 25.58 -25.60
CA ALA A 115 -41.48 25.05 -25.61
C ALA A 115 -42.51 26.18 -25.53
N ALA A 116 -42.32 27.15 -24.62
CA ALA A 116 -43.18 28.31 -24.49
C ALA A 116 -43.20 29.19 -25.75
N LEU A 117 -42.06 29.38 -26.41
CA LEU A 117 -41.98 30.09 -27.69
C LEU A 117 -42.74 29.36 -28.80
N ARG A 118 -42.62 28.02 -28.89
CA ARG A 118 -43.35 27.23 -29.87
C ARG A 118 -44.86 27.31 -29.65
N GLU A 119 -45.31 27.22 -28.40
CA GLU A 119 -46.73 27.39 -28.05
C GLU A 119 -47.23 28.79 -28.44
N ALA A 120 -46.48 29.83 -28.09
CA ALA A 120 -46.83 31.22 -28.39
C ALA A 120 -46.87 31.51 -29.91
N GLN A 121 -46.01 30.86 -30.71
CA GLN A 121 -46.03 30.90 -32.18
C GLN A 121 -47.27 30.21 -32.75
N VAL A 122 -47.69 29.07 -32.19
CA VAL A 122 -48.92 28.37 -32.60
C VAL A 122 -50.17 29.19 -32.31
N THR A 123 -50.20 29.92 -31.19
CA THR A 123 -51.31 30.84 -30.85
C THR A 123 -51.29 32.18 -31.61
N GLY A 124 -50.29 32.40 -32.48
CA GLY A 124 -50.24 33.54 -33.42
C GLY A 124 -49.90 34.89 -32.80
N THR A 125 -49.66 34.97 -31.49
CA THR A 125 -49.22 36.21 -30.82
C THR A 125 -48.16 35.89 -29.77
N PRO A 126 -46.86 36.04 -30.06
CA PRO A 126 -45.85 35.93 -29.04
C PRO A 126 -46.00 37.11 -28.06
N GLU A 127 -46.53 36.83 -26.87
CA GLU A 127 -46.54 37.82 -25.78
C GLU A 127 -45.10 38.29 -25.52
N SER A 128 -44.91 39.61 -25.39
CA SER A 128 -43.59 40.21 -25.09
C SER A 128 -42.92 39.57 -23.87
N ALA A 129 -43.70 39.07 -22.90
CA ALA A 129 -43.20 38.35 -21.73
C ALA A 129 -42.57 36.98 -22.07
N VAL A 130 -43.07 36.26 -23.08
CA VAL A 130 -42.47 34.98 -23.53
C VAL A 130 -41.16 35.24 -24.27
N LEU A 131 -41.13 36.27 -25.11
CA LEU A 131 -39.92 36.69 -25.84
C LEU A 131 -38.82 37.17 -24.88
N ASN A 132 -39.17 37.96 -23.88
CA ASN A 132 -38.22 38.41 -22.86
C ASN A 132 -37.70 37.24 -22.01
N ARG A 133 -38.56 36.26 -21.70
CA ARG A 133 -38.14 35.03 -21.00
C ARG A 133 -37.16 34.21 -21.84
N SER A 134 -37.41 34.04 -23.15
CA SER A 134 -36.48 33.31 -24.00
C SER A 134 -35.14 34.01 -24.16
N LEU A 135 -35.15 35.33 -24.37
CA LEU A 135 -33.92 36.12 -24.44
C LEU A 135 -33.13 36.08 -23.12
N SER A 136 -33.83 36.10 -21.98
CA SER A 136 -33.18 35.95 -20.68
C SER A 136 -32.58 34.56 -20.49
N ALA A 137 -33.25 33.50 -20.96
CA ALA A 137 -32.74 32.13 -20.92
C ALA A 137 -31.54 31.94 -21.85
N GLU A 138 -31.54 32.53 -23.04
CA GLU A 138 -30.39 32.54 -23.95
C GLU A 138 -29.20 33.28 -23.37
N LEU A 139 -29.41 34.46 -22.76
CA LEU A 139 -28.35 35.18 -22.07
C LEU A 139 -27.77 34.38 -20.90
N GLU A 140 -28.62 33.75 -20.08
CA GLU A 140 -28.16 32.86 -19.01
C GLU A 140 -27.35 31.67 -19.54
N ALA A 141 -27.77 31.09 -20.67
CA ALA A 141 -27.06 29.99 -21.31
C ALA A 141 -25.70 30.41 -21.87
N LEU A 142 -25.62 31.51 -22.61
CA LEU A 142 -24.37 32.06 -23.14
C LEU A 142 -23.41 32.45 -22.00
N GLN A 143 -23.93 33.00 -20.91
CA GLN A 143 -23.12 33.30 -19.72
C GLN A 143 -22.63 32.04 -19.00
N ALA A 144 -23.42 30.96 -18.99
CA ALA A 144 -23.02 29.69 -18.42
C ALA A 144 -21.94 29.01 -19.27
N GLU A 145 -22.10 29.02 -20.60
CA GLU A 145 -21.12 28.52 -21.56
C GLU A 145 -19.80 29.28 -21.44
N ARG A 146 -19.84 30.61 -21.45
CA ARG A 146 -18.63 31.43 -21.28
C ARG A 146 -17.94 31.24 -19.93
N ARG A 147 -18.69 30.96 -18.87
CA ARG A 147 -18.11 30.61 -17.56
C ARG A 147 -17.44 29.24 -17.58
N ALA A 148 -18.02 28.26 -18.27
CA ALA A 148 -17.40 26.95 -18.46
C ALA A 148 -16.11 27.07 -19.29
N GLU A 149 -16.14 27.80 -20.41
CA GLU A 149 -14.94 28.06 -21.23
C GLU A 149 -13.82 28.74 -20.44
N MET A 150 -14.15 29.71 -19.58
CA MET A 150 -13.17 30.35 -18.71
C MET A 150 -12.59 29.38 -17.66
N ALA A 151 -13.42 28.53 -17.06
CA ALA A 151 -12.96 27.53 -16.10
C ALA A 151 -12.03 26.49 -16.76
N GLU A 152 -12.38 26.01 -17.95
CA GLU A 152 -11.52 25.13 -18.76
C GLU A 152 -10.19 25.82 -19.10
N MET A 153 -10.23 27.10 -19.49
CA MET A 153 -9.01 27.88 -19.77
C MET A 153 -8.12 28.04 -18.53
N GLU A 154 -8.72 28.30 -17.36
CA GLU A 154 -8.00 28.39 -16.08
C GLU A 154 -7.37 27.04 -15.69
N GLU A 155 -8.08 25.93 -15.92
CA GLU A 155 -7.56 24.58 -15.71
C GLU A 155 -6.37 24.28 -16.63
N ILE A 156 -6.49 24.57 -17.93
CA ILE A 156 -5.39 24.44 -18.90
C ILE A 156 -4.19 25.31 -18.47
N LEU A 157 -4.42 26.55 -18.06
CA LEU A 157 -3.35 27.44 -17.58
C LEU A 157 -2.72 26.92 -16.29
N ALA A 158 -3.49 26.30 -15.40
CA ALA A 158 -2.98 25.68 -14.17
C ALA A 158 -2.12 24.45 -14.46
N GLU A 159 -2.42 23.69 -15.51
CA GLU A 159 -1.58 22.57 -15.98
C GLU A 159 -0.32 23.02 -16.73
N ILE A 160 -0.40 24.09 -17.54
CA ILE A 160 0.74 24.61 -18.32
C ILE A 160 1.72 25.37 -17.43
N ARG A 161 1.25 26.12 -16.42
CA ARG A 161 2.09 26.91 -15.51
C ARG A 161 3.23 26.13 -14.84
N PRO A 162 3.04 24.91 -14.30
CA PRO A 162 4.16 24.13 -13.77
C PRO A 162 5.14 23.68 -14.86
N LEU A 163 4.68 23.38 -16.08
CA LEU A 163 5.56 23.01 -17.20
C LEU A 163 6.44 24.18 -17.69
N LEU A 164 5.97 25.42 -17.53
CA LEU A 164 6.74 26.62 -17.83
C LEU A 164 7.76 26.99 -16.73
N ASN A 165 7.48 26.59 -15.49
CA ASN A 165 8.35 26.86 -14.34
C ASN A 165 9.37 25.74 -14.08
N GLU A 166 9.19 24.57 -14.68
CA GLU A 166 10.25 23.57 -14.83
C GLU A 166 11.19 24.04 -15.94
N GLU A 167 12.17 24.89 -15.59
CA GLU A 167 13.32 25.15 -16.48
C GLU A 167 13.87 23.81 -16.98
N PRO A 168 14.24 23.71 -18.27
CA PRO A 168 14.83 22.49 -18.79
C PRO A 168 16.08 22.19 -17.96
N ARG A 169 16.08 21.07 -17.23
CA ARG A 169 17.29 20.46 -16.72
C ARG A 169 18.15 20.09 -17.92
N HIS A 170 18.96 21.04 -18.37
CA HIS A 170 20.13 20.77 -19.19
C HIS A 170 21.13 20.05 -18.29
N VAL A 171 21.14 18.72 -18.39
CA VAL A 171 22.29 17.85 -18.09
C VAL A 171 22.39 16.83 -19.21
#